data_AF-A0A2U1TMJ4-F1
#
_entry.id   AF-A0A2U1TMJ4-F1
#
_cell.length_a   1.000
_cell.length_b   1.000
_cell.length_c   1.000
_cell.angle_alpha   90.00
_cell.angle_beta   90.00
_cell.angle_gamma   90.00
#
_symmetry.space_group_name_H-M   'P 1'
#
loop_
_entity.id
_entity.type
_entity.pdbx_description
1 polymer ?
#
loop_
_entity_poly.entity_id
_entity_poly.type
_entity_poly.pdbx_seq_one_letter_code
_entity_poly.pdbx_strand_id
1 'polypeptide(L)'
;MTCVLLGLSLLTLSTGCGNTRTEYVPAPVVSIPVELLIDCIIPEIPAAMSYGQSVELNELLLAVIEQCNADKAAIRQIEESRHIH
;
A
#
# COMPACT_ATOMS: atom_id res chain seq x y z
N MET A 1 -7.38 64.35 -3.94
CA MET A 1 -7.49 63.46 -2.76
C MET A 1 -8.14 62.11 -3.06
N THR A 2 -8.92 61.97 -4.15
CA THR A 2 -9.60 60.72 -4.57
C THR A 2 -8.67 59.64 -5.12
N CYS A 3 -7.62 60.02 -5.87
CA CYS A 3 -6.66 59.05 -6.41
C CYS A 3 -5.88 58.30 -5.32
N VAL A 4 -5.65 58.94 -4.17
CA VAL A 4 -4.93 58.35 -3.02
C VAL A 4 -5.78 57.28 -2.35
N LEU A 5 -7.06 57.57 -2.12
CA LEU A 5 -8.04 56.64 -1.54
C LEU A 5 -8.25 55.41 -2.45
N LEU A 6 -8.33 55.63 -3.76
CA LEU A 6 -8.47 54.56 -4.74
C LEU A 6 -7.23 53.64 -4.76
N GLY A 7 -6.03 54.22 -4.74
CA GLY A 7 -4.77 53.47 -4.65
C GLY A 7 -4.68 52.63 -3.37
N LEU A 8 -5.05 53.20 -2.22
CA LEU A 8 -5.08 52.51 -0.93
C LEU A 8 -6.07 51.33 -0.94
N SER A 9 -7.28 51.51 -1.49
CA SER A 9 -8.26 50.42 -1.60
C SER A 9 -7.76 49.26 -2.48
N LEU A 10 -7.11 49.55 -3.60
CA LEU A 10 -6.56 48.53 -4.51
C LEU A 10 -5.41 47.75 -3.86
N LEU A 11 -4.55 48.42 -3.09
CA LEU A 11 -3.46 47.78 -2.32
C LEU A 11 -3.99 46.75 -1.32
N THR A 12 -5.10 47.06 -0.64
CA THR A 12 -5.72 46.15 0.35
C THR A 12 -6.40 44.94 -0.29
N LEU A 13 -6.92 45.06 -1.51
CA LEU A 13 -7.50 43.92 -2.23
C LEU A 13 -6.43 42.96 -2.77
N SER A 14 -5.25 43.46 -3.13
CA SER A 14 -4.16 42.65 -3.70
C SER A 14 -3.47 41.73 -2.69
N THR A 15 -3.63 41.95 -1.38
CA THR A 15 -3.04 41.10 -0.32
C THR A 15 -3.99 40.02 0.21
N GLY A 16 -5.28 40.08 -0.16
CA GLY A 16 -6.30 39.15 0.33
C GLY A 16 -6.45 37.84 -0.46
N CYS A 17 -5.99 37.80 -1.71
CA CYS A 17 -6.15 36.65 -2.61
C CYS A 17 -4.92 35.74 -2.53
N GLY A 18 -4.83 34.91 -1.49
CA GLY A 18 -3.71 33.96 -1.39
C GLY A 18 -3.56 33.23 -0.06
N ASN A 19 -4.35 33.56 0.96
CA ASN A 19 -4.21 32.93 2.27
C ASN A 19 -5.01 31.62 2.38
N THR A 20 -4.71 30.66 1.50
CA THR A 20 -5.19 29.28 1.66
C THR A 20 -4.27 28.58 2.65
N ARG A 21 -4.79 28.22 3.83
CA ARG A 21 -4.08 27.39 4.79
C ARG A 21 -3.88 25.99 4.18
N THR A 22 -2.64 25.57 3.99
CA THR A 22 -2.33 24.17 3.65
C THR A 22 -2.65 23.30 4.87
N GLU A 23 -3.70 22.50 4.78
CA GLU A 23 -3.92 21.39 5.72
C GLU A 23 -3.13 20.18 5.25
N TYR A 24 -2.16 19.77 6.08
CA TYR A 24 -1.48 18.49 5.89
C TYR A 24 -2.41 17.39 6.39
N VAL A 25 -2.96 16.62 5.46
CA VAL A 25 -3.62 15.34 5.77
C VAL A 25 -2.59 14.21 5.63
N PRO A 26 -2.68 13.15 6.45
CA PRO A 26 -1.88 11.96 6.24
C PRO A 26 -2.10 11.44 4.81
N ALA A 27 -1.02 11.07 4.13
CA ALA A 27 -1.11 10.44 2.83
C ALA A 27 -1.96 9.14 2.94
N PRO A 28 -2.86 8.86 1.97
CA PRO A 28 -3.60 7.61 1.96
C PRO A 28 -2.63 6.43 1.90
N VAL A 29 -2.74 5.51 2.88
CA VAL A 29 -1.96 4.27 2.90
C VAL A 29 -2.54 3.33 1.84
N VAL A 30 -1.74 2.97 0.82
CA VAL A 30 -2.16 1.99 -0.19
C VAL A 30 -2.43 0.66 0.49
N SER A 31 -3.68 0.20 0.53
CA SER A 31 -4.05 -1.06 1.17
C SER A 31 -3.36 -2.26 0.51
N ILE A 32 -3.01 -3.27 1.30
CA ILE A 32 -2.56 -4.56 0.75
C ILE A 32 -3.78 -5.23 0.09
N PRO A 33 -3.67 -5.73 -1.16
CA PRO A 33 -4.70 -6.56 -1.78
C PRO A 33 -5.04 -7.77 -0.91
N VAL A 34 -6.34 -8.08 -0.77
CA VAL A 34 -6.83 -9.18 0.10
C VAL A 34 -6.28 -10.53 -0.37
N GLU A 35 -6.04 -10.67 -1.66
CA GLU A 35 -5.49 -11.88 -2.29
C GLU A 35 -4.10 -12.23 -1.75
N LEU A 36 -3.30 -11.24 -1.33
CA LEU A 36 -1.98 -11.45 -0.75
C LEU A 36 -2.03 -11.83 0.74
N LEU A 37 -3.20 -11.68 1.38
CA LEU A 37 -3.41 -11.95 2.80
C LEU A 37 -4.05 -13.32 3.04
N ILE A 38 -4.25 -14.11 1.98
CA ILE A 38 -4.75 -15.47 2.08
C ILE A 38 -3.69 -16.33 2.78
N ASP A 39 -4.13 -17.18 3.72
CA ASP A 39 -3.25 -18.11 4.41
C ASP A 39 -2.63 -19.13 3.44
N CYS A 40 -1.42 -19.61 3.76
CA CYS A 40 -0.83 -20.74 3.07
C CYS A 40 -1.65 -22.00 3.29
N ILE A 41 -2.39 -22.43 2.26
CA ILE A 41 -3.24 -23.63 2.34
C ILE A 41 -2.36 -24.87 2.29
N ILE A 42 -2.30 -25.58 3.41
CA ILE A 42 -1.58 -26.85 3.51
C ILE A 42 -2.45 -27.95 2.87
N PRO A 43 -1.91 -28.76 1.94
CA PRO A 43 -2.63 -29.91 1.41
C PRO A 43 -2.89 -30.95 2.50
N GLU A 44 -3.87 -31.84 2.27
CA GLU A 44 -4.15 -32.93 3.19
C GLU A 44 -2.92 -33.83 3.36
N ILE A 45 -2.52 -34.08 4.61
CA ILE A 45 -1.41 -34.96 4.95
C ILE A 45 -1.99 -36.30 5.42
N PRO A 46 -1.87 -37.38 4.63
CA PRO A 46 -2.41 -38.68 5.01
C PRO A 46 -1.61 -39.30 6.17
N ALA A 47 -2.31 -40.02 7.05
CA ALA A 47 -1.69 -40.72 8.19
C ALA A 47 -0.72 -41.84 7.78
N ALA A 48 -0.89 -42.39 6.58
CA ALA A 48 0.01 -43.35 5.98
C ALA A 48 0.15 -43.05 4.48
N MET A 49 1.36 -43.16 3.95
CA MET A 49 1.66 -42.92 2.54
C MET A 49 2.78 -43.86 2.07
N SER A 50 2.70 -44.26 0.80
CA SER A 50 3.84 -44.87 0.11
C SER A 50 4.94 -43.83 -0.12
N TYR A 51 6.16 -44.30 -0.45
CA TYR A 51 7.25 -43.40 -0.80
C TYR A 51 6.90 -42.49 -1.99
N GLY A 52 6.22 -43.02 -3.02
CA GLY A 52 5.79 -42.21 -4.18
C GLY A 52 4.82 -41.10 -3.81
N GLN A 53 3.83 -41.40 -2.97
CA GLN A 53 2.88 -40.41 -2.47
C GLN A 53 3.56 -39.33 -1.60
N SER A 54 4.62 -39.70 -0.87
CA SER A 54 5.42 -38.71 -0.14
C SER A 54 6.11 -37.74 -1.11
N VAL A 55 6.65 -38.22 -2.22
CA VAL A 55 7.27 -37.37 -3.24
C VAL A 55 6.25 -36.39 -3.83
N GLU A 56 5.06 -36.89 -4.22
CA GLU A 56 3.96 -36.05 -4.72
C GLU A 56 3.53 -35.00 -3.70
N LEU A 57 3.38 -35.38 -2.42
CA LEU A 57 3.05 -34.45 -1.35
C LEU A 57 4.13 -33.36 -1.18
N ASN A 58 5.42 -33.73 -1.25
CA ASN A 58 6.52 -32.76 -1.16
C ASN A 58 6.52 -31.77 -2.32
N GLU A 59 6.17 -32.21 -3.53
CA GLU A 59 6.01 -31.32 -4.69
C GLU A 59 4.88 -30.30 -4.46
N LEU A 60 3.71 -30.76 -4.01
CA LEU A 60 2.58 -29.89 -3.69
C LEU A 60 2.93 -28.88 -2.59
N LEU A 61 3.60 -29.33 -1.54
CA LEU A 61 4.06 -28.46 -0.45
C LEU A 61 5.06 -27.41 -0.94
N LEU A 62 5.98 -27.79 -1.84
CA LEU A 62 6.94 -26.86 -2.40
C LEU A 62 6.25 -25.77 -3.23
N ALA A 63 5.24 -26.12 -4.02
CA ALA A 63 4.44 -25.16 -4.78
C ALA A 63 3.69 -24.18 -3.87
N VAL A 64 3.11 -24.66 -2.76
CA VAL A 64 2.45 -23.79 -1.76
C VAL A 64 3.47 -22.81 -1.15
N ILE A 65 4.66 -23.28 -0.78
CA ILE A 65 5.72 -22.44 -0.22
C ILE A 65 6.19 -21.40 -1.24
N GLU A 66 6.33 -21.78 -2.50
CA GLU A 66 6.71 -20.87 -3.59
C GLU A 66 5.71 -19.71 -3.72
N GLN A 67 4.42 -20.02 -3.81
CA GLN A 67 3.36 -19.01 -3.92
C GLN A 67 3.34 -18.10 -2.70
N CYS A 68 3.36 -18.66 -1.49
CA CYS A 68 3.38 -17.86 -0.26
C CYS A 68 4.59 -16.94 -0.14
N ASN A 69 5.76 -17.38 -0.62
CA ASN A 69 6.95 -16.55 -0.64
C ASN A 69 6.82 -15.41 -1.67
N ALA A 70 6.18 -15.65 -2.80
CA ALA A 70 5.87 -14.62 -3.78
C ALA A 70 4.90 -13.57 -3.22
N ASP A 71 3.83 -14.00 -2.54
CA ASP A 71 2.87 -13.10 -1.91
C ASP A 71 3.52 -12.25 -0.82
N LYS A 72 4.37 -12.86 0.01
CA LYS A 72 5.17 -12.15 1.02
C LYS A 72 6.14 -11.14 0.40
N ALA A 73 6.74 -11.46 -0.74
CA ALA A 73 7.60 -10.53 -1.47
C ALA A 73 6.81 -9.34 -2.02
N ALA A 74 5.61 -9.58 -2.57
CA ALA A 74 4.72 -8.52 -3.04
C ALA A 74 4.28 -7.60 -1.88
N ILE A 75 3.92 -8.16 -0.72
CA ILE A 75 3.62 -7.38 0.48
C ILE A 75 4.81 -6.50 0.88
N ARG A 76 6.04 -7.04 0.90
CA ARG A 76 7.24 -6.26 1.24
C ARG A 76 7.45 -5.09 0.28
N GLN A 77 7.27 -5.29 -1.02
CA GLN A 77 7.36 -4.21 -2.01
C GLN A 77 6.32 -3.11 -1.77
N ILE A 78 5.08 -3.49 -1.43
CA ILE A 78 4.01 -2.54 -1.08
C ILE A 78 4.40 -1.76 0.19
N GLU A 79 4.86 -2.44 1.23
CA GLU A 79 5.28 -1.77 2.48
C GLU A 79 6.50 -0.87 2.27
N GLU A 80 7.50 -1.30 1.50
CA GLU A 80 8.65 -0.48 1.12
C GLU A 80 8.21 0.81 0.41
N SER A 81 7.23 0.74 -0.49
CA SER A 81 6.69 1.93 -1.17
C SER A 81 6.06 2.94 -0.20
N ARG A 82 5.57 2.51 0.96
CA ARG A 82 5.01 3.40 2.01
C ARG A 82 6.10 4.07 2.84
N HIS A 83 7.26 3.42 3.01
CA HIS A 83 8.39 3.94 3.79
C HIS A 83 9.26 4.96 3.05
N ILE A 84 9.05 5.16 1.74
CA ILE A 84 9.83 6.11 0.92
C ILE A 84 9.29 7.56 1.04
N HIS A 85 8.31 7.82 1.91
CA HIS A 85 7.82 9.17 2.25
C HIS A 85 8.25 9.59 3.65
#